data_AF-A0A069P957-F1
#
_entry.id   AF-A0A069P957-F1
#
_cell.length_a   1.000
_cell.length_b   1.000
_cell.length_c   1.000
_cell.angle_alpha   90.00
_cell.angle_beta   90.00
_cell.angle_gamma   90.00
#
_symmetry.space_group_name_H-M   'P 1'
#
loop_
_entity.id
_entity.type
_entity.pdbx_description
1 polymer ?
#
loop_
_entity_poly.entity_id
_entity_poly.type
_entity_poly.pdbx_seq_one_letter_code
_entity_poly.pdbx_strand_id
1 'polypeptide(L)'
;EAFGRIDVLVNNAAYQMTYDGLEDISDDEWDKTFSTNIGAMFRITKAALPHMKPGGAIVNTSSVNADAPNPGLIAYATTKGAIQNFTGGLAQLLADKGIRANCVAPGPVWTPLIPSTMPPERVKSFGSQVPMKRP
;
A
#
# COMPACT_ATOMS: atom_id res chain seq x y z
N GLU A 1 21.84 -0.48 16.12
CA GLU A 1 21.20 0.49 17.04
C GLU A 1 21.50 1.95 16.63
N ALA A 2 21.17 2.37 15.40
CA ALA A 2 21.65 3.66 14.88
C ALA A 2 20.86 4.89 15.33
N PHE A 3 19.56 4.75 15.65
CA PHE A 3 18.66 5.91 15.82
C PHE A 3 17.88 5.96 17.14
N GLY A 4 17.74 4.84 17.88
CA GLY A 4 17.16 4.79 19.23
C GLY A 4 15.66 5.15 19.38
N ARG A 5 15.00 5.69 18.35
CA ARG A 5 13.58 6.04 18.30
C ARG A 5 13.02 5.95 16.88
N ILE A 6 11.69 5.94 16.75
CA ILE A 6 10.98 6.06 15.47
C ILE A 6 10.03 7.25 15.57
N ASP A 7 10.31 8.30 14.80
CA ASP A 7 9.46 9.49 14.73
C ASP A 7 8.36 9.35 13.69
N VAL A 8 8.73 8.80 12.53
CA VAL A 8 7.85 8.61 11.39
C VAL A 8 8.03 7.21 10.86
N LEU A 9 6.93 6.49 10.69
CA LEU A 9 6.87 5.22 9.97
C LEU A 9 6.13 5.44 8.65
N VAL A 10 6.78 5.09 7.54
CA VAL A 10 6.15 5.10 6.21
C VAL A 10 6.05 3.68 5.68
N ASN A 11 4.86 3.10 5.69
CA ASN A 11 4.62 1.78 5.12
C ASN A 11 4.25 1.92 3.63
N ASN A 12 5.25 1.69 2.77
CA ASN A 12 5.10 1.89 1.32
C ASN A 12 5.26 0.63 0.46
N ALA A 13 5.89 -0.43 1.00
CA ALA A 13 6.15 -1.65 0.24
C ALA A 13 4.84 -2.29 -0.24
N ALA A 14 4.83 -2.77 -1.48
CA ALA A 14 3.68 -3.43 -2.07
C ALA A 14 4.11 -4.40 -3.18
N TYR A 15 3.25 -5.38 -3.43
CA TYR A 15 3.31 -6.34 -4.51
C TYR A 15 1.95 -6.33 -5.23
N GLN A 16 1.98 -6.50 -6.55
CA GLN A 16 0.80 -6.62 -7.38
C GLN A 16 1.10 -7.55 -8.56
N MET A 17 0.07 -8.20 -9.08
CA MET A 17 0.13 -8.94 -10.34
C MET A 17 -1.24 -8.83 -11.01
N THR A 18 -1.26 -8.87 -12.34
CA THR A 18 -2.50 -8.79 -13.12
C THR A 18 -2.98 -10.17 -13.54
N TYR A 19 -4.27 -10.43 -13.39
CA TYR A 19 -4.96 -11.65 -13.81
C TYR A 19 -6.19 -11.30 -14.66
N ASP A 20 -6.63 -12.22 -15.52
CA ASP A 20 -7.79 -12.02 -16.39
C ASP A 20 -9.10 -12.47 -15.71
N GLY A 21 -9.04 -13.52 -14.89
CA GLY A 21 -10.14 -14.02 -14.06
C GLY A 21 -9.78 -14.15 -12.57
N LEU A 22 -10.80 -14.40 -11.73
CA LEU A 22 -10.60 -14.68 -10.31
C LEU A 22 -10.02 -16.09 -10.10
N GLU A 23 -10.44 -17.02 -10.93
CA GLU A 23 -9.99 -18.41 -11.02
C GLU A 23 -8.50 -18.56 -11.38
N ASP A 24 -7.89 -17.52 -11.97
CA ASP A 24 -6.47 -17.50 -12.32
C ASP A 24 -5.58 -17.12 -11.13
N ILE A 25 -6.17 -16.68 -10.02
CA ILE A 25 -5.46 -16.27 -8.81
C ILE A 25 -5.32 -17.49 -7.90
N SER A 26 -4.11 -18.02 -7.78
CA SER A 26 -3.84 -19.10 -6.83
C SER A 26 -3.91 -18.60 -5.38
N ASP A 27 -4.22 -19.51 -4.46
CA ASP A 27 -4.18 -19.23 -3.02
C ASP A 27 -2.81 -18.68 -2.59
N ASP A 28 -1.72 -19.23 -3.13
CA ASP A 28 -0.35 -18.76 -2.85
C ASP A 28 -0.12 -17.30 -3.29
N GLU A 29 -0.63 -16.92 -4.47
CA GLU A 29 -0.52 -15.53 -4.95
C GLU A 29 -1.37 -14.58 -4.08
N TRP A 30 -2.58 -15.00 -3.74
CA TRP A 30 -3.47 -14.26 -2.84
C TRP A 30 -2.79 -14.03 -1.49
N ASP A 31 -2.29 -15.09 -0.87
CA ASP A 31 -1.62 -15.04 0.43
C ASP A 31 -0.34 -14.20 0.38
N LYS A 32 0.46 -14.33 -0.69
CA LYS A 32 1.64 -13.49 -0.91
C LYS A 32 1.25 -12.01 -1.00
N THR A 33 0.21 -11.69 -1.74
CA THR A 33 -0.27 -10.31 -1.92
C THR A 33 -0.74 -9.72 -0.59
N PHE A 34 -1.54 -10.45 0.18
CA PHE A 34 -2.02 -10.00 1.49
C PHE A 34 -0.91 -9.92 2.52
N SER A 35 -0.08 -10.95 2.62
CA SER A 35 1.06 -11.01 3.54
C SER A 35 2.01 -9.84 3.30
N THR A 36 2.30 -9.52 2.03
CA THR A 36 3.19 -8.41 1.67
C THR A 36 2.54 -7.05 1.92
N ASN A 37 1.31 -6.83 1.45
CA ASN A 37 0.76 -5.48 1.36
C ASN A 37 0.16 -4.98 2.67
N ILE A 38 -0.55 -5.84 3.40
CA ILE A 38 -1.25 -5.46 4.64
C ILE A 38 -0.71 -6.23 5.86
N GLY A 39 -0.35 -7.51 5.68
CA GLY A 39 0.22 -8.33 6.73
C GLY A 39 1.53 -7.75 7.27
N ALA A 40 2.46 -7.39 6.39
CA ALA A 40 3.72 -6.79 6.75
C ALA A 40 3.50 -5.41 7.40
N MET A 41 2.62 -4.59 6.84
CA MET A 41 2.26 -3.27 7.38
C MET A 41 1.77 -3.36 8.83
N PHE A 42 0.89 -4.31 9.14
CA PHE A 42 0.43 -4.56 10.51
C PHE A 42 1.59 -4.94 11.44
N ARG A 43 2.43 -5.89 11.03
CA ARG A 43 3.55 -6.40 11.84
C ARG A 43 4.61 -5.33 12.10
N ILE A 44 4.98 -4.58 11.07
CA ILE A 44 5.94 -3.47 11.15
C ILE A 44 5.38 -2.38 12.06
N THR A 45 4.12 -1.99 11.87
CA THR A 45 3.49 -0.98 12.72
C THR A 45 3.49 -1.43 14.18
N LYS A 46 3.04 -2.66 14.47
CA LYS A 46 3.05 -3.23 15.82
C LYS A 46 4.44 -3.20 16.45
N ALA A 47 5.47 -3.57 15.70
CA ALA A 47 6.86 -3.58 16.17
C ALA A 47 7.43 -2.16 16.37
N ALA A 48 6.98 -1.18 15.59
CA ALA A 48 7.43 0.21 15.70
C ALA A 48 6.85 0.94 16.92
N LEU A 49 5.60 0.64 17.30
CA LEU A 49 4.88 1.37 18.34
C LEU A 49 5.62 1.55 19.68
N PRO A 50 6.34 0.56 20.24
CA PRO A 50 7.14 0.74 21.46
C PRO A 50 8.23 1.82 21.36
N HIS A 51 8.65 2.16 20.14
CA HIS A 51 9.70 3.13 19.85
C HIS A 51 9.16 4.49 19.37
N MET A 52 7.83 4.63 19.28
CA MET A 52 7.17 5.87 18.88
C MET A 52 6.69 6.66 20.10
N LYS A 53 6.97 7.96 20.12
CA LYS A 53 6.56 8.88 21.19
C LYS A 53 5.37 9.76 20.75
N PRO A 54 4.66 10.43 21.69
CA PRO A 54 3.68 11.45 21.33
C PRO A 54 4.29 12.47 20.35
N GLY A 55 3.51 12.83 19.32
CA GLY A 55 3.96 13.60 18.16
C GLY A 55 4.39 12.75 16.96
N GLY A 56 4.51 11.42 17.13
CA GLY A 56 4.85 10.50 16.04
C GLY A 56 3.81 10.41 14.93
N ALA A 57 4.23 9.94 13.75
CA ALA A 57 3.36 9.82 12.59
C ALA A 57 3.52 8.48 11.86
N ILE A 58 2.42 7.90 11.43
CA ILE A 58 2.36 6.75 10.53
C ILE A 58 1.72 7.20 9.22
N VAL A 59 2.39 6.90 8.11
CA VAL A 59 1.88 7.13 6.76
C VAL A 59 1.83 5.79 6.03
N ASN A 60 0.65 5.39 5.59
CA ASN A 60 0.46 4.17 4.81
C ASN A 60 0.20 4.51 3.34
N THR A 61 0.86 3.83 2.42
CA THR A 61 0.59 3.98 0.98
C THR A 61 -0.54 3.03 0.58
N SER A 62 -1.74 3.59 0.37
CA SER A 62 -2.85 2.89 -0.27
C SER A 62 -2.73 2.98 -1.81
N SER A 63 -3.82 3.26 -2.53
CA SER A 63 -3.91 3.39 -3.98
C SER A 63 -5.28 3.94 -4.36
N VAL A 64 -5.38 4.61 -5.50
CA VAL A 64 -6.66 4.89 -6.15
C VAL A 64 -7.50 3.62 -6.36
N ASN A 65 -6.86 2.45 -6.45
CA ASN A 65 -7.56 1.15 -6.57
C ASN A 65 -8.38 0.78 -5.32
N ALA A 66 -8.17 1.44 -4.18
CA ALA A 66 -9.02 1.27 -3.02
C ALA A 66 -10.40 1.92 -3.24
N ASP A 67 -10.46 3.03 -3.97
CA ASP A 67 -11.68 3.78 -4.28
C ASP A 67 -12.29 3.38 -5.65
N ALA A 68 -11.43 3.12 -6.64
CA ALA A 68 -11.76 2.77 -8.01
C ALA A 68 -10.96 1.52 -8.45
N PRO A 69 -11.39 0.32 -8.06
CA PRO A 69 -10.63 -0.91 -8.26
C PRO A 69 -10.53 -1.29 -9.75
N ASN A 70 -9.34 -1.73 -10.16
CA ASN A 70 -9.13 -2.38 -11.45
C ASN A 70 -9.47 -3.87 -11.35
N PRO A 71 -10.38 -4.41 -12.17
CA PRO A 71 -10.76 -5.82 -12.14
C PRO A 71 -9.59 -6.80 -12.24
N GLY A 72 -8.60 -6.51 -13.08
CA GLY A 72 -7.43 -7.38 -13.24
C GLY A 72 -6.44 -7.34 -12.07
N LEU A 73 -6.62 -6.42 -11.12
CA LEU A 73 -5.80 -6.27 -9.92
C LEU A 73 -6.59 -6.56 -8.64
N ILE A 74 -7.63 -7.42 -8.70
CA ILE A 74 -8.58 -7.58 -7.60
C ILE A 74 -7.91 -7.91 -6.25
N ALA A 75 -6.91 -8.80 -6.22
CA ALA A 75 -6.15 -9.11 -5.00
C ALA A 75 -5.43 -7.87 -4.45
N TYR A 76 -4.70 -7.15 -5.31
CA TYR A 76 -4.01 -5.92 -4.95
C TYR A 76 -4.99 -4.83 -4.48
N ALA A 77 -6.03 -4.53 -5.25
CA ALA A 77 -7.05 -3.54 -4.94
C ALA A 77 -7.71 -3.82 -3.58
N THR A 78 -8.04 -5.08 -3.31
CA THR A 78 -8.58 -5.52 -2.01
C THR A 78 -7.61 -5.18 -0.87
N THR A 79 -6.31 -5.46 -1.03
CA THR A 79 -5.33 -5.08 0.00
C THR A 79 -5.23 -3.56 0.19
N LYS A 80 -5.43 -2.76 -0.86
CA LYS A 80 -5.41 -1.29 -0.76
C LYS A 80 -6.65 -0.73 -0.05
N GLY A 81 -7.82 -1.33 -0.25
CA GLY A 81 -9.01 -1.08 0.58
C GLY A 81 -8.79 -1.45 2.05
N ALA A 82 -8.17 -2.61 2.31
CA ALA A 82 -7.80 -3.01 3.67
C ALA A 82 -6.83 -2.01 4.33
N ILE A 83 -5.86 -1.47 3.59
CA ILE A 83 -4.93 -0.44 4.10
C ILE A 83 -5.66 0.87 4.44
N GLN A 84 -6.62 1.32 3.63
CA GLN A 84 -7.43 2.51 3.95
C GLN A 84 -8.18 2.32 5.26
N ASN A 85 -8.91 1.20 5.39
CA ASN A 85 -9.68 0.92 6.60
C ASN A 85 -8.78 0.71 7.83
N PHE A 86 -7.66 -0.01 7.67
CA PHE A 86 -6.65 -0.19 8.72
C PHE A 86 -6.08 1.16 9.19
N THR A 87 -5.83 2.09 8.28
CA THR A 87 -5.35 3.43 8.61
C THR A 87 -6.37 4.20 9.44
N GLY A 88 -7.64 4.17 9.05
CA GLY A 88 -8.72 4.83 9.81
C GLY A 88 -8.87 4.26 11.22
N GLY A 89 -8.76 2.93 11.37
CA GLY A 89 -8.76 2.26 12.67
C GLY A 89 -7.53 2.61 13.52
N LEU A 90 -6.34 2.63 12.92
CA LEU A 90 -5.10 3.02 13.61
C LEU A 90 -5.15 4.45 14.12
N ALA A 91 -5.69 5.38 13.33
CA ALA A 91 -5.79 6.79 13.72
C ALA A 91 -6.61 6.96 15.00
N GLN A 92 -7.74 6.26 15.10
CA GLN A 92 -8.58 6.25 16.29
C GLN A 92 -7.88 5.55 17.47
N LEU A 93 -7.31 4.36 17.22
CA LEU A 93 -6.67 3.54 18.25
C LEU A 93 -5.46 4.23 18.91
N LEU A 94 -4.74 5.07 18.17
CA LEU A 94 -3.50 5.70 18.63
C LEU A 94 -3.65 7.17 19.02
N ALA A 95 -4.86 7.72 18.93
CA ALA A 95 -5.15 9.12 19.24
C ALA A 95 -4.70 9.51 20.66
N ASP A 96 -5.05 8.70 21.67
CA ASP A 96 -4.68 8.95 23.07
C ASP A 96 -3.17 8.80 23.33
N LYS A 97 -2.44 8.13 22.43
CA LYS A 97 -0.97 8.05 22.48
C LYS A 97 -0.29 9.26 21.81
N GLY A 98 -1.07 10.18 21.25
CA GLY A 98 -0.57 11.33 20.50
C GLY A 98 0.14 10.95 19.20
N ILE A 99 -0.18 9.79 18.61
CA ILE A 99 0.41 9.32 17.34
C ILE A 99 -0.65 9.42 16.25
N ARG A 100 -0.33 10.10 15.16
CA ARG A 100 -1.24 10.27 14.02
C ARG A 100 -1.03 9.15 13.01
N ALA A 101 -2.10 8.67 12.40
CA ALA A 101 -2.03 7.76 11.25
C ALA A 101 -2.83 8.34 10.08
N ASN A 102 -2.24 8.36 8.87
CA ASN A 102 -2.89 8.80 7.64
C ASN A 102 -2.45 7.91 6.47
N CYS A 103 -3.17 7.98 5.36
CA CYS A 103 -2.77 7.29 4.14
C CYS A 103 -2.75 8.23 2.94
N VAL A 104 -1.91 7.89 1.97
CA VAL A 104 -1.87 8.52 0.65
C VAL A 104 -2.36 7.47 -0.35
N ALA A 105 -3.24 7.85 -1.27
CA ALA A 105 -3.76 6.99 -2.33
C ALA A 105 -3.25 7.48 -3.70
N PRO A 106 -2.08 7.00 -4.18
CA PRO A 106 -1.58 7.42 -5.47
C PRO A 106 -2.45 6.93 -6.62
N GLY A 107 -2.53 7.75 -7.67
CA GLY A 107 -2.99 7.34 -8.99
C GLY A 107 -1.91 6.57 -9.77
N PRO A 108 -1.93 6.61 -11.10
CA PRO A 108 -0.88 6.00 -11.92
C PRO A 108 0.42 6.78 -11.75
N VAL A 109 1.39 6.18 -11.07
CA VAL A 109 2.73 6.76 -10.88
C VAL A 109 3.76 5.84 -11.52
N TRP A 110 4.61 6.41 -12.37
CA TRP A 110 5.68 5.66 -12.99
C TRP A 110 6.72 5.24 -11.95
N THR A 111 6.85 3.93 -11.74
CA THR A 111 7.81 3.31 -10.80
C THR A 111 8.25 1.95 -11.35
N PRO A 112 9.32 1.35 -10.82
CA PRO A 112 9.75 0.00 -11.23
C PRO A 112 8.67 -1.08 -11.08
N LEU A 113 7.65 -0.87 -10.23
CA LEU A 113 6.52 -1.79 -10.08
C LEU A 113 5.79 -2.02 -11.41
N ILE A 114 5.67 -0.98 -12.25
CA ILE A 114 4.90 -1.01 -13.50
C ILE A 114 5.50 -1.98 -14.53
N PRO A 115 6.76 -1.83 -14.98
CA PRO A 115 7.33 -2.76 -15.96
C PRO A 115 7.51 -4.19 -15.42
N SER A 116 7.56 -4.37 -14.09
CA SER A 116 7.70 -5.70 -13.49
C SER A 116 6.39 -6.51 -13.38
N THR A 117 5.23 -5.85 -13.52
CA THR A 117 3.92 -6.47 -13.23
C THR A 117 2.87 -6.28 -14.33
N MET A 118 3.21 -5.56 -15.41
CA MET A 118 2.33 -5.30 -16.53
C MET A 118 2.94 -5.78 -17.85
N PRO A 119 2.12 -6.29 -18.80
CA PRO A 119 2.60 -6.63 -20.14
C PRO A 119 3.23 -5.43 -20.85
N PRO A 120 4.31 -5.61 -21.63
CA PRO A 120 5.06 -4.51 -22.25
C PRO A 120 4.21 -3.52 -23.06
N GLU A 121 3.15 -3.99 -23.71
CA GLU A 121 2.27 -3.14 -24.51
C GLU A 121 1.44 -2.17 -23.66
N ARG A 122 1.03 -2.57 -22.44
CA ARG A 122 0.35 -1.67 -21.50
C ARG A 122 1.30 -0.72 -20.80
N VAL A 123 2.58 -1.08 -20.69
CA VAL A 123 3.62 -0.21 -20.10
C VAL A 123 3.84 1.04 -20.96
N LYS A 124 3.82 0.91 -22.30
CA LYS A 124 4.06 2.03 -23.23
C LYS A 124 3.10 3.22 -23.09
N SER A 125 1.86 2.98 -22.65
CA SER A 125 0.82 4.01 -22.53
C SER A 125 0.51 4.39 -21.08
N PHE A 126 1.18 3.77 -20.10
CA PHE A 126 0.91 3.98 -18.68
C PHE A 126 1.28 5.40 -18.23
N GLY A 127 0.37 6.08 -17.53
CA GLY A 127 0.59 7.43 -17.03
C GLY A 127 0.38 8.54 -18.06
N SER A 128 0.02 8.22 -19.31
CA SER A 128 -0.28 9.23 -20.35
C SER A 128 -1.48 10.13 -20.01
N GLN A 129 -2.37 9.63 -19.14
CA GLN A 129 -3.55 10.33 -18.64
C GLN A 129 -3.27 11.28 -17.46
N VAL A 130 -2.09 11.21 -16.81
CA VAL A 130 -1.79 12.08 -15.66
C VAL A 130 -1.24 13.43 -16.13
N PRO A 131 -1.58 14.56 -15.47
CA PRO A 131 -1.18 15.90 -15.93
C PRO A 131 0.32 16.10 -16.11
N MET A 132 1.12 15.37 -15.32
CA MET A 132 2.58 15.44 -15.37
C MET A 132 3.17 14.77 -16.63
N LYS A 133 2.40 13.96 -17.38
CA LYS A 133 2.81 13.29 -18.63
C LYS A 133 4.19 12.61 -18.53
N ARG A 134 4.47 11.97 -17.40
CA ARG A 134 5.73 11.23 -17.17
C ARG A 134 5.47 9.76 -17.48
N PRO A 135 5.87 9.26 -18.67
CA PRO A 135 5.89 7.84 -18.95
C PRO A 135 7.00 7.14 -18.18
#